data_AF-A0A950KPA4-F1
#
_entry.id   AF-A0A950KPA4-F1
#
_cell.length_a   1.000
_cell.length_b   1.000
_cell.length_c   1.000
_cell.angle_alpha   90.00
_cell.angle_beta   90.00
_cell.angle_gamma   90.00
#
_symmetry.space_group_name_H-M   'P 1'
#
loop_
_entity.id
_entity.type
_entity.pdbx_description
1 polymer ?
#
loop_
_entity_poly.entity_id
_entity_poly.type
_entity_poly.pdbx_seq_one_letter_code
_entity_poly.pdbx_strand_id
1 'polypeptide(L)'
;MSIYRFSNASLVDEIVFTKTENGGERAYLHAVPRASRHQLRDIMGAVQAAGWESVPFTLDNGKPALEIRGFDNEKNLLKTLADAHFVRGNPGITETTDDHIPFVEKLKKRTLQTSGAFYLAGDAAFTTYGYKEAHWEDMLAGLAYFAGTSSLLAFGRNDQSDLQLHDLAKGMETFLRKENITLPETCSLKSIAEDRDKGIIKNVTDICRRYPSEMMNAFYGVAGVLIATSAMRHRVMAPAMPGLAAHEMRELRKEGLLDVGLGSMTTLAGAISALVEEKKRDPDEPPARGIEKAWEWIREKPLRVAGYGYIASTLCHAGSTYIAYNQAKRLGDTKRLASVPYRAVFVGANLIAETLLAISSKGHGAGVLTDESVKDSIYALAAEMIVKQPAAQRDWHIQHVAGFLQQPDVLAESFQTVEAQLRRQVALLEKNPWAMADTAFTPAVSPQPNIQVGALTSPLPAPRAQYS
;
A
#
# COMPACT_ATOMS: atom_id res chain seq x y z
N MET A 1 -20.07 -4.72 7.61
CA MET A 1 -19.60 -5.89 8.38
C MET A 1 -20.68 -6.96 8.25
N SER A 2 -20.29 -8.22 8.16
CA SER A 2 -21.24 -9.35 8.15
C SER A 2 -20.91 -10.29 9.30
N ILE A 3 -21.93 -10.70 10.06
CA ILE A 3 -21.78 -11.59 11.21
C ILE A 3 -22.51 -12.89 10.91
N TYR A 4 -21.77 -14.00 10.90
CA TYR A 4 -22.28 -15.34 10.70
C TYR A 4 -22.30 -16.07 12.04
N ARG A 5 -23.49 -16.49 12.49
CA ARG A 5 -23.67 -17.25 13.73
C ARG A 5 -24.07 -18.67 13.44
N PHE A 6 -23.34 -19.62 13.98
CA PHE A 6 -23.55 -21.04 13.75
C PHE A 6 -24.22 -21.72 14.95
N SER A 7 -24.71 -22.94 14.73
CA SER A 7 -25.29 -23.74 15.81
C SER A 7 -24.26 -24.09 16.89
N ASN A 8 -24.72 -24.38 18.11
CA ASN A 8 -23.86 -24.84 19.21
C ASN A 8 -23.14 -26.18 18.92
N ALA A 9 -23.51 -26.88 17.85
CA ALA A 9 -22.83 -28.10 17.40
C ALA A 9 -21.51 -27.80 16.65
N SER A 10 -21.29 -26.55 16.23
CA SER A 10 -20.04 -26.09 15.63
C SER A 10 -18.95 -25.87 16.67
N LEU A 11 -17.69 -25.90 16.23
CA LEU A 11 -16.54 -25.49 17.03
C LEU A 11 -16.31 -23.97 16.95
N VAL A 12 -16.66 -23.36 15.82
CA VAL A 12 -16.73 -21.91 15.62
C VAL A 12 -18.20 -21.51 15.66
N ASP A 13 -18.60 -20.70 16.65
CA ASP A 13 -19.99 -20.27 16.82
C ASP A 13 -20.28 -18.91 16.18
N GLU A 14 -19.27 -18.08 15.97
CA GLU A 14 -19.41 -16.78 15.32
C GLU A 14 -18.20 -16.47 14.43
N ILE A 15 -18.48 -15.91 13.25
CA ILE A 15 -17.46 -15.33 12.37
C ILE A 15 -17.90 -13.90 12.05
N VAL A 16 -17.03 -12.94 12.33
CA VAL A 16 -17.24 -11.53 11.98
C VAL A 16 -16.34 -11.19 10.82
N PHE A 17 -16.92 -10.80 9.68
CA PHE A 17 -16.17 -10.29 8.55
C PHE A 17 -16.20 -8.76 8.54
N THR A 18 -15.01 -8.19 8.45
CA THR A 18 -14.81 -6.75 8.31
C THR A 18 -14.06 -6.45 7.02
N LYS A 19 -14.25 -5.24 6.50
CA LYS A 19 -13.48 -4.73 5.36
C LYS A 19 -12.54 -3.65 5.86
N THR A 20 -11.27 -3.76 5.47
CA THR A 20 -10.29 -2.70 5.71
C THR A 20 -10.66 -1.45 4.92
N GLU A 21 -10.01 -0.33 5.22
CA GLU A 21 -10.25 0.91 4.48
C GLU A 21 -9.95 0.76 2.97
N ASN A 22 -9.03 -0.14 2.64
CA ASN A 22 -8.61 -0.47 1.29
C ASN A 22 -9.47 -1.57 0.63
N GLY A 23 -10.46 -2.09 1.35
CA GLY A 23 -11.41 -3.09 0.85
C GLY A 23 -10.91 -4.53 0.92
N GLY A 24 -9.81 -4.80 1.63
CA GLY A 24 -9.42 -6.16 1.97
C GLY A 24 -10.34 -6.77 3.01
N GLU A 25 -10.49 -8.08 2.95
CA GLU A 25 -11.39 -8.80 3.85
C GLU A 25 -10.61 -9.42 5.00
N ARG A 26 -11.20 -9.33 6.20
CA ARG A 26 -10.69 -9.97 7.40
C ARG A 26 -11.81 -10.74 8.05
N ALA A 27 -11.45 -11.81 8.75
CA ALA A 27 -12.40 -12.58 9.53
C ALA A 27 -11.91 -12.73 10.96
N TYR A 28 -12.82 -12.61 11.92
CA TYR A 28 -12.56 -12.88 13.32
C TYR A 28 -13.39 -14.09 13.73
N LEU A 29 -12.72 -15.21 13.99
CA LEU A 29 -13.35 -16.46 14.38
C LEU A 29 -13.45 -16.52 15.90
N HIS A 30 -14.67 -16.71 16.40
CA HIS A 30 -14.90 -17.05 17.79
C HIS A 30 -15.16 -18.54 17.93
N ALA A 31 -14.43 -19.18 18.84
CA ALA A 31 -14.67 -20.59 19.18
C ALA A 31 -15.66 -20.71 20.33
N VAL A 32 -16.43 -21.80 20.34
CA VAL A 32 -17.27 -22.13 21.49
C VAL A 32 -16.41 -22.28 22.76
N PRO A 33 -16.88 -21.86 23.95
CA PRO A 33 -16.08 -21.92 25.19
C PRO A 33 -15.58 -23.33 25.57
N ARG A 34 -16.25 -24.36 25.05
CA ARG A 34 -15.91 -25.78 25.28
C ARG A 34 -14.89 -26.35 24.29
N ALA A 35 -14.43 -25.56 23.31
CA ALA A 35 -13.43 -26.01 22.34
C ALA A 35 -12.13 -26.35 23.06
N SER A 36 -11.60 -27.55 22.83
CA SER A 36 -10.33 -27.98 23.42
C SER A 36 -9.17 -27.29 22.71
N ARG A 37 -8.01 -27.18 23.39
CA ARG A 37 -6.78 -26.64 22.78
C ARG A 37 -6.41 -27.38 21.49
N HIS A 38 -6.60 -28.70 21.44
CA HIS A 38 -6.36 -29.49 20.24
C HIS A 38 -7.22 -29.02 19.07
N GLN A 39 -8.53 -28.83 19.31
CA GLN A 39 -9.45 -28.35 18.28
C GLN A 39 -9.11 -26.95 17.78
N LEU A 40 -8.67 -26.05 18.67
CA LEU A 40 -8.23 -24.71 18.28
C LEU A 40 -6.98 -24.77 17.38
N ARG A 41 -6.02 -25.66 17.71
CA ARG A 41 -4.85 -25.91 16.84
C ARG A 41 -5.23 -26.49 15.50
N ASP A 42 -6.20 -27.42 15.45
CA ASP A 42 -6.67 -27.99 14.19
C ASP A 42 -7.27 -26.91 13.28
N ILE A 43 -8.03 -25.96 13.86
CA ILE A 43 -8.57 -24.82 13.13
C ILE A 43 -7.43 -23.94 12.59
N MET A 44 -6.47 -23.55 13.44
CA MET A 44 -5.32 -22.73 13.01
C MET A 44 -4.51 -23.43 11.91
N GLY A 45 -4.25 -24.74 12.07
CA GLY A 45 -3.53 -25.54 11.09
C GLY A 45 -4.25 -25.63 9.74
N ALA A 46 -5.58 -25.76 9.73
CA ALA A 46 -6.37 -25.77 8.51
C ALA A 46 -6.36 -24.41 7.78
N VAL A 47 -6.42 -23.31 8.53
CA VAL A 47 -6.32 -21.94 7.99
C VAL A 47 -4.94 -21.73 7.35
N GLN A 48 -3.87 -22.13 8.05
CA GLN A 48 -2.50 -22.05 7.53
C GLN A 48 -2.28 -22.98 6.33
N ALA A 49 -2.90 -24.16 6.30
CA ALA A 49 -2.82 -25.10 5.18
C ALA A 49 -3.52 -24.55 3.92
N ALA A 50 -4.51 -23.66 4.09
CA ALA A 50 -5.13 -22.92 2.99
C ALA A 50 -4.30 -21.73 2.51
N GLY A 51 -3.12 -21.48 3.10
CA GLY A 51 -2.23 -20.37 2.75
C GLY A 51 -2.64 -19.04 3.39
N TRP A 52 -3.49 -19.06 4.41
CA TRP A 52 -3.97 -17.87 5.08
C TRP A 52 -3.19 -17.58 6.37
N GLU A 53 -3.08 -16.30 6.69
CA GLU A 53 -2.47 -15.85 7.92
C GLU A 53 -3.50 -15.92 9.05
N SER A 54 -3.05 -16.30 10.24
CA SER A 54 -3.92 -16.38 11.42
C SER A 54 -3.22 -15.76 12.63
N VAL A 55 -3.88 -14.86 13.35
CA VAL A 55 -3.33 -14.18 14.53
C VAL A 55 -4.32 -14.26 15.69
N PRO A 56 -3.95 -14.80 16.86
CA PRO A 56 -4.75 -14.69 18.06
C PRO A 56 -5.02 -13.23 18.41
N PHE A 57 -6.30 -12.87 18.53
CA PHE A 57 -6.74 -11.48 18.63
C PHE A 57 -7.82 -11.34 19.70
N THR A 58 -7.98 -10.16 20.28
CA THR A 58 -9.09 -9.88 21.20
C THR A 58 -9.84 -8.66 20.72
N LEU A 59 -11.13 -8.83 20.42
CA LEU A 59 -12.00 -7.75 19.95
C LEU A 59 -12.18 -6.68 21.05
N ASP A 60 -12.60 -5.47 20.68
CA ASP A 60 -12.78 -4.35 21.61
C ASP A 60 -13.74 -4.64 22.77
N ASN A 61 -14.69 -5.54 22.56
CA ASN A 61 -15.61 -6.02 23.59
C ASN A 61 -14.99 -7.08 24.53
N GLY A 62 -13.68 -7.34 24.42
CA GLY A 62 -12.94 -8.34 25.20
C GLY A 62 -13.14 -9.78 24.72
N LYS A 63 -13.87 -10.01 23.63
CA LYS A 63 -14.17 -11.35 23.11
C LYS A 63 -12.92 -11.93 22.40
N PRO A 64 -12.44 -13.13 22.80
CA PRO A 64 -11.27 -13.73 22.18
C PRO A 64 -11.59 -14.26 20.79
N ALA A 65 -10.78 -13.90 19.81
CA ALA A 65 -10.95 -14.31 18.42
C ALA A 65 -9.64 -14.81 17.81
N LEU A 66 -9.74 -15.46 16.66
CA LEU A 66 -8.64 -15.68 15.73
C LEU A 66 -8.89 -14.78 14.52
N GLU A 67 -8.03 -13.79 14.32
CA GLU A 67 -8.04 -12.98 13.11
C GLU A 67 -7.47 -13.82 11.96
N ILE A 68 -8.11 -13.79 10.79
CA ILE A 68 -7.67 -14.45 9.56
C ILE A 68 -7.55 -13.42 8.45
N ARG A 69 -6.46 -13.52 7.68
CA ARG A 69 -6.15 -12.65 6.53
C ARG A 69 -5.67 -13.46 5.32
N GLY A 70 -5.71 -12.83 4.15
CA GLY A 70 -5.17 -13.39 2.90
C GLY A 70 -6.12 -14.33 2.16
N PHE A 71 -7.40 -14.40 2.53
CA PHE A 71 -8.41 -15.15 1.79
C PHE A 71 -9.08 -14.28 0.71
N ASP A 72 -9.43 -14.89 -0.43
CA ASP A 72 -9.97 -14.14 -1.58
C ASP A 72 -11.38 -13.56 -1.35
N ASN A 73 -12.21 -14.30 -0.62
CA ASN A 73 -13.59 -13.91 -0.32
C ASN A 73 -14.18 -14.72 0.85
N GLU A 74 -15.22 -14.18 1.50
CA GLU A 74 -15.94 -14.82 2.61
C GLU A 74 -16.34 -16.29 2.32
N LYS A 75 -16.80 -16.60 1.09
CA LYS A 75 -17.27 -17.95 0.73
C LYS A 75 -16.15 -18.98 0.77
N ASN A 76 -14.94 -18.62 0.36
CA ASN A 76 -13.79 -19.52 0.41
C ASN A 76 -13.44 -19.89 1.85
N LEU A 77 -13.40 -18.90 2.76
CA LEU A 77 -13.17 -19.15 4.19
C LEU A 77 -14.26 -20.05 4.78
N LEU A 78 -15.53 -19.70 4.55
CA LEU A 78 -16.67 -20.48 5.04
C LEU A 78 -16.66 -21.92 4.53
N LYS A 79 -16.33 -22.12 3.24
CA LYS A 79 -16.20 -23.44 2.64
C LYS A 79 -15.08 -24.25 3.30
N THR A 80 -13.89 -23.68 3.46
CA THR A 80 -12.77 -24.36 4.12
C THR A 80 -13.12 -24.78 5.55
N LEU A 81 -13.79 -23.92 6.32
CA LEU A 81 -14.22 -24.25 7.68
C LEU A 81 -15.33 -25.32 7.71
N ALA A 82 -16.23 -25.33 6.72
CA ALA A 82 -17.31 -26.32 6.62
C ALA A 82 -16.80 -27.70 6.18
N ASP A 83 -15.90 -27.73 5.20
CA ASP A 83 -15.25 -28.95 4.68
C ASP A 83 -14.42 -29.62 5.79
N ALA A 84 -13.79 -28.85 6.67
CA ALA A 84 -13.08 -29.34 7.85
C ALA A 84 -14.00 -29.60 9.08
N HIS A 85 -15.32 -29.45 8.92
CA HIS A 85 -16.34 -29.66 9.96
C HIS A 85 -16.21 -28.79 11.22
N PHE A 86 -15.54 -27.63 11.12
CA PHE A 86 -15.43 -26.66 12.22
C PHE A 86 -16.71 -25.83 12.38
N VAL A 87 -17.45 -25.62 11.29
CA VAL A 87 -18.79 -25.04 11.29
C VAL A 87 -19.82 -26.05 10.77
N ARG A 88 -21.04 -26.01 11.32
CA ARG A 88 -22.14 -26.91 10.98
C ARG A 88 -23.47 -26.17 10.88
N GLY A 89 -24.28 -26.59 9.91
CA GLY A 89 -25.61 -26.04 9.63
C GLY A 89 -25.55 -24.71 8.87
N ASN A 90 -26.72 -24.16 8.58
CA ASN A 90 -26.84 -22.86 7.94
C ASN A 90 -26.59 -21.76 8.99
N PRO A 91 -25.68 -20.81 8.74
CA PRO A 91 -25.47 -19.70 9.66
C PRO A 91 -26.67 -18.75 9.65
N GLY A 92 -27.00 -18.20 10.82
CA GLY A 92 -27.76 -16.96 10.90
C GLY A 92 -26.88 -15.80 10.49
N ILE A 93 -27.27 -15.06 9.44
CA ILE A 93 -26.49 -13.95 8.90
C ILE A 93 -27.10 -12.64 9.39
N THR A 94 -26.28 -11.80 10.01
CA THR A 94 -26.62 -10.41 10.34
C THR A 94 -25.71 -9.49 9.55
N GLU A 95 -26.29 -8.74 8.61
CA GLU A 95 -25.59 -7.64 7.94
C GLU A 95 -25.74 -6.39 8.79
N THR A 96 -24.62 -5.79 9.18
CA THR A 96 -24.63 -4.50 9.87
C THR A 96 -24.25 -3.39 8.89
N THR A 97 -25.05 -2.33 8.91
CA THR A 97 -24.86 -1.11 8.12
C THR A 97 -23.76 -0.19 8.66
N ASP A 98 -23.11 -0.57 9.77
CA ASP A 98 -22.11 0.25 10.47
C ASP A 98 -20.89 0.62 9.61
N ASP A 99 -20.68 -0.05 8.47
CA ASP A 99 -19.60 0.24 7.53
C ASP A 99 -20.02 1.13 6.33
N HIS A 100 -21.14 1.85 6.41
CA HIS A 100 -21.47 2.84 5.37
C HIS A 100 -20.55 4.07 5.46
N ILE A 101 -19.35 3.92 4.94
CA ILE A 101 -18.43 5.02 4.64
C ILE A 101 -19.20 6.02 3.76
N PRO A 102 -19.32 7.30 4.18
CA PRO A 102 -19.99 8.33 3.38
C PRO A 102 -19.46 8.34 1.96
N PHE A 103 -20.33 8.60 0.97
CA PHE A 103 -19.93 8.59 -0.45
C PHE A 103 -18.69 9.46 -0.74
N VAL A 104 -18.55 10.60 -0.06
CA VAL A 104 -17.40 11.49 -0.19
C VAL A 104 -16.11 10.84 0.32
N GLU A 105 -16.15 10.13 1.44
CA GLU A 105 -15.00 9.38 1.94
C GLU A 105 -14.70 8.18 1.04
N LYS A 106 -15.72 7.49 0.54
CA LYS A 106 -15.55 6.42 -0.44
C LYS A 106 -14.90 6.93 -1.72
N LEU A 107 -15.27 8.13 -2.18
CA LEU A 107 -14.65 8.78 -3.33
C LEU A 107 -13.21 9.17 -3.01
N LYS A 108 -12.93 9.77 -1.84
CA LYS A 108 -11.57 10.10 -1.36
C LYS A 108 -10.67 8.86 -1.26
N LYS A 109 -11.19 7.76 -0.73
CA LYS A 109 -10.48 6.47 -0.63
C LYS A 109 -10.29 5.81 -2.00
N ARG A 110 -11.09 6.18 -3.00
CA ARG A 110 -11.02 5.67 -4.37
C ARG A 110 -10.51 6.72 -5.37
N THR A 111 -9.91 7.83 -4.92
CA THR A 111 -9.40 8.88 -5.82
C THR A 111 -8.37 8.29 -6.78
N LEU A 112 -7.49 7.42 -6.28
CA LEU A 112 -6.42 6.80 -7.06
C LEU A 112 -6.95 5.84 -8.15
N GLN A 113 -8.01 5.08 -7.84
CA GLN A 113 -8.67 4.21 -8.82
C GLN A 113 -9.44 5.03 -9.85
N THR A 114 -10.13 6.05 -9.36
CA THR A 114 -10.89 6.97 -10.21
C THR A 114 -9.94 7.72 -11.15
N SER A 115 -8.78 8.18 -10.65
CA SER A 115 -7.74 8.78 -11.49
C SER A 115 -7.21 7.78 -12.52
N GLY A 116 -6.98 6.52 -12.13
CA GLY A 116 -6.57 5.47 -13.07
C GLY A 116 -7.58 5.27 -14.21
N ALA A 117 -8.89 5.29 -13.92
CA ALA A 117 -9.91 5.17 -14.95
C ALA A 117 -9.92 6.37 -15.93
N PHE A 118 -9.72 7.59 -15.42
CA PHE A 118 -9.58 8.78 -16.27
C PHE A 118 -8.29 8.74 -17.09
N TYR A 119 -7.17 8.33 -16.50
CA TYR A 119 -5.92 8.13 -17.23
C TYR A 119 -6.10 7.13 -18.36
N LEU A 120 -6.75 5.98 -18.17
CA LEU A 120 -6.96 5.01 -19.27
C LEU A 120 -7.69 5.62 -20.47
N ALA A 121 -8.68 6.49 -20.22
CA ALA A 121 -9.37 7.21 -21.29
C ALA A 121 -8.42 8.20 -22.00
N GLY A 122 -7.60 8.90 -21.21
CA GLY A 122 -6.54 9.76 -21.74
C GLY A 122 -5.52 8.99 -22.58
N ASP A 123 -4.95 7.91 -22.04
CA ASP A 123 -3.92 7.07 -22.66
C ASP A 123 -4.39 6.48 -24.00
N ALA A 124 -5.63 5.99 -24.03
CA ALA A 124 -6.25 5.50 -25.27
C ALA A 124 -6.40 6.63 -26.31
N ALA A 125 -6.79 7.83 -25.89
CA ALA A 125 -6.88 8.99 -26.76
C ALA A 125 -5.49 9.45 -27.26
N PHE A 126 -4.48 9.46 -26.38
CA PHE A 126 -3.10 9.81 -26.70
C PHE A 126 -2.51 8.86 -27.76
N THR A 127 -2.64 7.56 -27.50
CA THR A 127 -2.21 6.50 -28.42
C THR A 127 -2.88 6.64 -29.77
N THR A 128 -4.20 6.87 -29.78
CA THR A 128 -4.99 7.01 -31.01
C THR A 128 -4.54 8.21 -31.83
N TYR A 129 -4.28 9.36 -31.20
CA TYR A 129 -3.86 10.53 -31.95
C TYR A 129 -2.41 10.41 -32.45
N GLY A 130 -1.50 9.83 -31.66
CA GLY A 130 -0.12 9.56 -32.09
C GLY A 130 -0.07 8.64 -33.33
N TYR A 131 -0.90 7.59 -33.33
CA TYR A 131 -1.11 6.74 -34.51
C TYR A 131 -1.65 7.54 -35.70
N LYS A 132 -2.68 8.37 -35.50
CA LYS A 132 -3.27 9.19 -36.57
C LYS A 132 -2.29 10.18 -37.17
N GLU A 133 -1.42 10.79 -36.36
CA GLU A 133 -0.40 11.73 -36.84
C GLU A 133 0.83 11.04 -37.44
N ALA A 134 0.90 9.70 -37.36
CA ALA A 134 2.04 8.89 -37.79
C ALA A 134 3.35 9.19 -37.04
N HIS A 135 3.23 9.59 -35.77
CA HIS A 135 4.35 9.75 -34.84
C HIS A 135 4.44 8.51 -33.95
N TRP A 136 5.30 7.56 -34.32
CA TRP A 136 5.42 6.29 -33.60
C TRP A 136 5.91 6.49 -32.16
N GLU A 137 6.75 7.50 -31.91
CA GLU A 137 7.20 7.87 -30.57
C GLU A 137 6.02 8.27 -29.67
N ASP A 138 5.08 9.07 -30.19
CA ASP A 138 3.88 9.50 -29.45
C ASP A 138 2.94 8.31 -29.20
N MET A 139 2.80 7.41 -30.17
CA MET A 139 2.05 6.18 -29.98
C MET A 139 2.66 5.31 -28.87
N LEU A 140 3.99 5.15 -28.85
CA LEU A 140 4.68 4.41 -27.79
C LEU A 140 4.58 5.11 -26.44
N ALA A 141 4.61 6.44 -26.39
CA ALA A 141 4.37 7.19 -25.16
C ALA A 141 2.96 6.91 -24.62
N GLY A 142 1.95 6.87 -25.49
CA GLY A 142 0.58 6.48 -25.12
C GLY A 142 0.49 5.05 -24.55
N LEU A 143 1.21 4.09 -25.15
CA LEU A 143 1.31 2.73 -24.63
C LEU A 143 2.06 2.65 -23.30
N ALA A 144 3.10 3.45 -23.11
CA ALA A 144 3.83 3.54 -21.86
C ALA A 144 2.93 4.11 -20.74
N TYR A 145 2.18 5.19 -21.01
CA TYR A 145 1.17 5.68 -20.08
C TYR A 145 0.15 4.58 -19.74
N PHE A 146 -0.42 3.92 -20.75
CA PHE A 146 -1.39 2.84 -20.56
C PHE A 146 -0.85 1.71 -19.67
N ALA A 147 0.40 1.29 -19.88
CA ALA A 147 1.04 0.28 -19.04
C ALA A 147 1.19 0.78 -17.59
N GLY A 148 1.63 2.02 -17.40
CA GLY A 148 1.71 2.68 -16.10
C GLY A 148 0.35 2.71 -15.38
N THR A 149 -0.69 3.18 -16.06
CA THR A 149 -2.05 3.28 -15.53
C THR A 149 -2.67 1.93 -15.21
N SER A 150 -2.48 0.95 -16.09
CA SER A 150 -2.96 -0.41 -15.87
C SER A 150 -2.32 -1.03 -14.64
N SER A 151 -1.04 -0.76 -14.42
CA SER A 151 -0.32 -1.22 -13.24
C SER A 151 -0.88 -0.60 -11.96
N LEU A 152 -1.19 0.70 -11.96
CA LEU A 152 -1.85 1.36 -10.84
C LEU A 152 -3.23 0.76 -10.55
N LEU A 153 -4.03 0.48 -11.58
CA LEU A 153 -5.37 -0.07 -11.39
C LEU A 153 -5.36 -1.52 -10.90
N ALA A 154 -4.45 -2.34 -11.43
CA ALA A 154 -4.31 -3.75 -11.05
C ALA A 154 -3.80 -3.91 -9.62
N PHE A 155 -2.85 -3.06 -9.20
CA PHE A 155 -2.13 -3.25 -7.94
C PHE A 155 -2.44 -2.20 -6.87
N GLY A 156 -2.96 -1.03 -7.23
CA GLY A 156 -3.34 0.04 -6.30
C GLY A 156 -4.68 -0.20 -5.57
N ARG A 157 -5.40 -1.28 -5.90
CA ARG A 157 -6.62 -1.70 -5.18
C ARG A 157 -6.37 -2.82 -4.16
N ASN A 158 -5.33 -3.61 -4.35
CA ASN A 158 -5.13 -4.79 -3.51
C ASN A 158 -4.81 -4.30 -2.11
N ASP A 159 -5.57 -4.79 -1.13
CA ASP A 159 -5.23 -4.58 0.26
C ASP A 159 -3.75 -4.94 0.45
N GLN A 160 -2.98 -3.99 0.95
CA GLN A 160 -1.57 -4.19 1.26
C GLN A 160 -1.38 -4.48 2.74
N SER A 161 -2.47 -4.57 3.51
CA SER A 161 -2.41 -4.85 4.94
C SER A 161 -1.73 -6.19 5.23
N ASP A 162 -1.82 -7.17 4.32
CA ASP A 162 -1.08 -8.44 4.35
C ASP A 162 0.42 -8.22 4.14
N LEU A 163 0.82 -7.49 3.09
CA LEU A 163 2.21 -7.20 2.78
C LEU A 163 2.88 -6.36 3.89
N GLN A 164 2.16 -5.38 4.43
CA GLN A 164 2.63 -4.57 5.56
C GLN A 164 2.80 -5.43 6.81
N LEU A 165 1.80 -6.27 7.14
CA LEU A 165 1.89 -7.18 8.28
C LEU A 165 3.09 -8.13 8.12
N HIS A 166 3.29 -8.66 6.92
CA HIS A 166 4.40 -9.55 6.59
C HIS A 166 5.77 -8.86 6.72
N ASP A 167 5.94 -7.65 6.15
CA ASP A 167 7.19 -6.89 6.26
C ASP A 167 7.52 -6.54 7.70
N LEU A 168 6.52 -6.17 8.50
CA LEU A 168 6.67 -5.84 9.91
C LEU A 168 6.93 -7.08 10.76
N ALA A 169 6.28 -8.21 10.45
CA ALA A 169 6.57 -9.50 11.06
C ALA A 169 8.03 -9.92 10.83
N LYS A 170 8.53 -9.77 9.59
CA LYS A 170 9.92 -10.06 9.22
C LYS A 170 10.92 -9.12 9.87
N GLY A 171 10.58 -7.82 9.96
CA GLY A 171 11.38 -6.82 10.67
C GLY A 171 11.49 -7.16 12.16
N MET A 172 10.37 -7.50 12.79
CA MET A 172 10.31 -7.89 14.19
C MET A 172 11.06 -9.20 14.46
N GLU A 173 10.91 -10.22 13.60
CA GLU A 173 11.72 -11.45 13.70
C GLU A 173 13.21 -11.14 13.63
N THR A 174 13.63 -10.32 12.67
CA THR A 174 15.04 -9.94 12.49
C THR A 174 15.57 -9.22 13.72
N PHE A 175 14.79 -8.30 14.28
CA PHE A 175 15.10 -7.60 15.52
C PHE A 175 15.26 -8.57 16.70
N LEU A 176 14.28 -9.47 16.91
CA LEU A 176 14.31 -10.43 18.01
C LEU A 176 15.49 -11.41 17.89
N ARG A 177 15.83 -11.86 16.67
CA ARG A 177 17.02 -12.67 16.41
C ARG A 177 18.31 -11.94 16.77
N LYS A 178 18.42 -10.63 16.48
CA LYS A 178 19.59 -9.81 16.88
C LYS A 178 19.71 -9.69 18.40
N GLU A 179 18.59 -9.64 19.11
CA GLU A 179 18.51 -9.62 20.58
C GLU A 179 18.66 -11.02 21.22
N ASN A 180 18.96 -12.06 20.44
CA ASN A 180 19.05 -13.46 20.88
C ASN A 180 17.74 -14.01 21.51
N ILE A 181 16.59 -13.45 21.12
CA ILE A 181 15.28 -13.91 21.56
C ILE A 181 14.82 -15.00 20.60
N THR A 182 14.61 -16.21 21.11
CA THR A 182 14.12 -17.33 20.30
C THR A 182 12.62 -17.21 20.11
N LEU A 183 12.18 -17.19 18.85
CA LEU A 183 10.76 -17.23 18.51
C LEU A 183 10.20 -18.65 18.72
N PRO A 184 9.08 -18.80 19.44
CA PRO A 184 8.38 -20.07 19.49
C PRO A 184 7.95 -20.51 18.08
N GLU A 185 8.18 -21.78 17.74
CA GLU A 185 7.81 -22.37 16.44
C GLU A 185 6.32 -22.18 16.09
N THR A 186 5.48 -22.12 17.11
CA THR A 186 4.03 -22.01 16.99
C THR A 186 3.53 -20.57 17.03
N CYS A 187 4.40 -19.56 17.13
CA CYS A 187 3.97 -18.17 17.16
C CYS A 187 3.58 -17.70 15.74
N SER A 188 2.44 -17.00 15.64
CA SER A 188 1.96 -16.49 14.35
C SER A 188 2.99 -15.58 13.67
N LEU A 189 3.76 -14.82 14.46
CA LEU A 189 4.86 -13.99 13.99
C LEU A 189 5.85 -14.76 13.10
N LYS A 190 6.25 -15.96 13.54
CA LYS A 190 7.18 -16.80 12.79
C LYS A 190 6.51 -17.33 11.51
N SER A 191 5.27 -17.80 11.62
CA SER A 191 4.52 -18.33 10.46
C SER A 191 4.27 -17.29 9.36
N ILE A 192 4.09 -16.03 9.73
CA ILE A 192 3.90 -14.91 8.80
C ILE A 192 5.25 -14.46 8.22
N ALA A 193 6.31 -14.39 9.04
CA ALA A 193 7.64 -13.98 8.56
C ALA A 193 8.29 -15.03 7.63
N GLU A 194 7.95 -16.31 7.81
CA GLU A 194 8.39 -17.40 6.94
C GLU A 194 7.59 -17.41 5.62
N ASP A 195 8.11 -16.70 4.63
CA ASP A 195 7.55 -16.68 3.28
C ASP A 195 7.49 -18.11 2.68
N ARG A 196 6.28 -18.69 2.62
CA ARG A 196 6.03 -20.05 2.14
C ARG A 196 6.14 -20.17 0.62
N ASP A 197 6.00 -19.07 -0.12
CA ASP A 197 5.90 -19.08 -1.58
C ASP A 197 7.08 -18.35 -2.23
N LYS A 198 8.26 -18.95 -2.21
CA LYS A 198 9.45 -18.39 -2.88
C LYS A 198 9.35 -18.62 -4.40
N GLY A 199 8.95 -17.60 -5.15
CA GLY A 199 8.88 -17.66 -6.61
C GLY A 199 9.14 -16.31 -7.29
N ILE A 200 9.76 -16.33 -8.48
CA ILE A 200 10.05 -15.12 -9.27
C ILE A 200 8.76 -14.34 -9.58
N ILE A 201 7.67 -15.04 -9.93
CA ILE A 201 6.37 -14.42 -10.23
C ILE A 201 5.78 -13.73 -9.00
N LYS A 202 5.95 -14.32 -7.81
CA LYS A 202 5.51 -13.70 -6.56
C LYS A 202 6.33 -12.44 -6.28
N ASN A 203 7.65 -12.49 -6.40
CA ASN A 203 8.50 -11.32 -6.21
C ASN A 203 8.11 -10.15 -7.12
N VAL A 204 7.82 -10.41 -8.41
CA VAL A 204 7.34 -9.37 -9.33
C VAL A 204 5.99 -8.84 -8.88
N THR A 205 5.05 -9.73 -8.53
CA THR A 205 3.72 -9.36 -8.03
C THR A 205 3.82 -8.51 -6.77
N ASP A 206 4.68 -8.89 -5.82
CA ASP A 206 4.89 -8.18 -4.56
C ASP A 206 5.55 -6.82 -4.79
N ILE A 207 6.52 -6.71 -5.71
CA ILE A 207 7.08 -5.41 -6.11
C ILE A 207 5.97 -4.52 -6.70
N CYS A 208 5.15 -5.06 -7.61
CA CYS A 208 4.04 -4.32 -8.22
C CYS A 208 2.99 -3.90 -7.18
N ARG A 209 2.69 -4.76 -6.21
CA ARG A 209 1.78 -4.47 -5.10
C ARG A 209 2.37 -3.47 -4.11
N ARG A 210 3.67 -3.52 -3.79
CA ARG A 210 4.33 -2.60 -2.86
C ARG A 210 4.50 -1.20 -3.44
N TYR A 211 4.82 -1.11 -4.72
CA TYR A 211 5.21 0.14 -5.38
C TYR A 211 4.37 0.46 -6.63
N PRO A 212 3.02 0.43 -6.56
CA PRO A 212 2.17 0.63 -7.73
C PRO A 212 2.29 2.06 -8.27
N SER A 213 2.48 3.04 -7.39
CA SER A 213 2.63 4.44 -7.79
C SER A 213 3.98 4.73 -8.43
N GLU A 214 5.05 4.16 -7.90
CA GLU A 214 6.42 4.30 -8.41
C GLU A 214 6.54 3.63 -9.77
N MET A 215 5.93 2.46 -9.94
CA MET A 215 5.85 1.78 -11.23
C MET A 215 5.10 2.63 -12.26
N MET A 216 3.91 3.14 -11.93
CA MET A 216 3.18 4.07 -12.81
C MET A 216 4.04 5.28 -13.18
N ASN A 217 4.65 5.93 -12.19
CA ASN A 217 5.48 7.13 -12.40
C ASN A 217 6.75 6.84 -13.21
N ALA A 218 7.35 5.66 -13.08
CA ALA A 218 8.46 5.22 -13.91
C ALA A 218 8.05 5.10 -15.39
N PHE A 219 6.89 4.48 -15.66
CA PHE A 219 6.34 4.41 -17.02
C PHE A 219 6.00 5.80 -17.57
N TYR A 220 5.43 6.68 -16.75
CA TYR A 220 5.14 8.07 -17.13
C TYR A 220 6.43 8.83 -17.44
N GLY A 221 7.50 8.57 -16.68
CA GLY A 221 8.83 9.09 -16.95
C GLY A 221 9.32 8.71 -18.35
N VAL A 222 9.20 7.44 -18.71
CA VAL A 222 9.53 6.94 -20.06
C VAL A 222 8.67 7.60 -21.13
N ALA A 223 7.35 7.72 -20.91
CA ALA A 223 6.45 8.41 -21.82
C ALA A 223 6.87 9.87 -22.04
N GLY A 224 7.25 10.59 -20.98
CA GLY A 224 7.75 11.96 -21.07
C GLY A 224 8.99 12.11 -21.96
N VAL A 225 9.95 11.19 -21.83
CA VAL A 225 11.17 11.18 -22.67
C VAL A 225 10.82 10.96 -24.14
N LEU A 226 9.91 10.04 -24.43
CA LEU A 226 9.44 9.77 -25.80
C LEU A 226 8.77 11.00 -26.42
N ILE A 227 7.89 11.67 -25.67
CA ILE A 227 7.21 12.90 -26.10
C ILE A 227 8.21 14.02 -26.39
N ALA A 228 9.15 14.28 -25.47
CA ALA A 228 10.15 15.33 -25.66
C ALA A 228 11.04 15.05 -26.88
N THR A 229 11.46 13.80 -27.06
CA THR A 229 12.30 13.39 -28.19
C THR A 229 11.55 13.52 -29.51
N SER A 230 10.29 13.07 -29.56
CA SER A 230 9.39 13.21 -30.70
C SER A 230 9.24 14.68 -31.11
N ALA A 231 8.89 15.54 -30.15
CA ALA A 231 8.69 16.96 -30.39
C ALA A 231 9.97 17.67 -30.86
N MET A 232 11.11 17.34 -30.25
CA MET A 232 12.40 17.91 -30.64
C MET A 232 12.74 17.51 -32.08
N ARG A 233 12.61 16.23 -32.43
CA ARG A 233 12.95 15.68 -33.75
C ARG A 233 12.02 16.16 -34.84
N HIS A 234 10.71 16.12 -34.62
CA HIS A 234 9.71 16.30 -35.66
C HIS A 234 9.15 17.73 -35.77
N ARG A 235 9.36 18.59 -34.78
CA ARG A 235 8.79 19.95 -34.78
C ARG A 235 9.84 21.04 -34.53
N VAL A 236 10.69 20.88 -33.52
CA VAL A 236 11.67 21.92 -33.17
C VAL A 236 12.85 21.94 -34.15
N MET A 237 13.48 20.77 -34.37
CA MET A 237 14.63 20.59 -35.25
C MET A 237 14.24 20.25 -36.69
N ALA A 238 12.94 20.20 -37.00
CA ALA A 238 12.48 19.91 -38.34
C ALA A 238 13.07 20.92 -39.34
N PRO A 239 13.62 20.44 -40.48
CA PRO A 239 14.05 21.33 -41.54
C PRO A 239 12.86 22.14 -42.07
N ALA A 240 13.14 23.28 -42.69
CA ALA A 240 12.10 24.08 -43.32
C ALA A 240 11.37 23.23 -44.37
N MET A 241 10.06 23.04 -44.17
CA MET A 241 9.26 22.26 -45.10
C MET A 241 8.95 23.09 -46.35
N PRO A 242 9.16 22.54 -47.56
CA PRO A 242 8.80 23.23 -48.80
C PRO A 242 7.33 23.64 -48.78
N GLY A 243 7.06 24.91 -49.11
CA GLY A 243 5.69 25.45 -49.20
C GLY A 243 5.12 26.01 -47.90
N LEU A 244 5.77 25.83 -46.75
CA LEU A 244 5.36 26.48 -45.49
C LEU A 244 6.01 27.85 -45.34
N ALA A 245 5.20 28.85 -45.03
CA ALA A 245 5.69 30.20 -44.78
C ALA A 245 6.51 30.25 -43.47
N ALA A 246 7.46 31.19 -43.39
CA ALA A 246 8.34 31.30 -42.22
C ALA A 246 7.59 31.47 -40.89
N HIS A 247 6.42 32.13 -40.90
CA HIS A 247 5.60 32.29 -39.71
C HIS A 247 4.89 30.99 -39.30
N GLU A 248 4.52 30.13 -40.24
CA GLU A 248 3.94 28.81 -39.96
C GLU A 248 4.99 27.87 -39.38
N MET A 249 6.22 27.92 -39.90
CA MET A 249 7.36 27.23 -39.32
C MET A 249 7.66 27.69 -37.88
N ARG A 250 7.48 28.99 -37.56
CA ARG A 250 7.63 29.49 -36.19
C ARG A 250 6.55 28.94 -35.27
N GLU A 251 5.30 28.91 -35.72
CA GLU A 251 4.19 28.39 -34.91
C GLU A 251 4.32 26.87 -34.68
N LEU A 252 4.78 26.10 -35.68
CA LEU A 252 5.09 24.68 -35.51
C LEU A 252 6.20 24.45 -34.48
N ARG A 253 7.25 25.29 -34.51
CA ARG A 253 8.33 25.23 -33.51
C ARG A 253 7.84 25.60 -32.11
N LYS A 254 6.95 26.59 -31.98
CA LYS A 254 6.35 26.95 -30.69
C LYS A 254 5.55 25.79 -30.09
N GLU A 255 4.73 25.13 -30.91
CA GLU A 255 4.03 23.90 -30.50
C GLU A 255 5.03 22.82 -30.08
N GLY A 256 6.08 22.58 -30.87
CA GLY A 256 7.15 21.64 -30.52
C GLY A 256 7.83 21.97 -29.20
N LEU A 257 8.10 23.24 -28.91
CA LEU A 257 8.67 23.67 -27.63
C LEU A 257 7.73 23.43 -26.45
N LEU A 258 6.42 23.61 -26.62
CA LEU A 258 5.43 23.29 -25.59
C LEU A 258 5.40 21.78 -25.31
N ASP A 259 5.49 20.95 -26.35
CA ASP A 259 5.50 19.49 -26.18
C ASP A 259 6.82 18.97 -25.61
N VAL A 260 7.96 19.64 -25.89
CA VAL A 260 9.20 19.41 -25.15
C VAL A 260 9.03 19.76 -23.67
N GLY A 261 8.34 20.86 -23.36
CA GLY A 261 7.99 21.25 -21.99
C GLY A 261 7.15 20.19 -21.27
N LEU A 262 6.08 19.71 -21.92
CA LEU A 262 5.25 18.58 -21.47
C LEU A 262 6.12 17.34 -21.19
N GLY A 263 6.88 16.85 -22.18
CA GLY A 263 7.69 15.65 -22.02
C GLY A 263 8.72 15.78 -20.89
N SER A 264 9.35 16.95 -20.76
CA SER A 264 10.32 17.24 -19.70
C SER A 264 9.68 17.26 -18.31
N MET A 265 8.54 17.93 -18.15
CA MET A 265 7.83 18.00 -16.87
C MET A 265 7.28 16.64 -16.45
N THR A 266 6.69 15.88 -17.38
CA THR A 266 6.26 14.50 -17.10
C THR A 266 7.43 13.64 -16.67
N THR A 267 8.59 13.73 -17.36
CA THR A 267 9.79 12.98 -17.01
C THR A 267 10.27 13.32 -15.60
N LEU A 268 10.38 14.60 -15.29
CA LEU A 268 10.85 15.07 -13.98
C LEU A 268 9.87 14.68 -12.86
N ALA A 269 8.56 14.86 -13.07
CA ALA A 269 7.53 14.48 -12.12
C ALA A 269 7.53 12.98 -11.85
N GLY A 270 7.63 12.16 -12.91
CA GLY A 270 7.73 10.71 -12.81
C GLY A 270 8.98 10.26 -12.07
N ALA A 271 10.15 10.83 -12.42
CA ALA A 271 11.42 10.50 -11.78
C ALA A 271 11.43 10.89 -10.29
N ILE A 272 11.01 12.11 -9.95
CA ILE A 272 10.92 12.55 -8.55
C ILE A 272 10.03 11.61 -7.76
N SER A 273 8.84 11.28 -8.28
CA SER A 273 7.89 10.44 -7.54
C SER A 273 8.30 8.96 -7.45
N ALA A 274 9.08 8.46 -8.39
CA ALA A 274 9.58 7.09 -8.38
C ALA A 274 10.85 6.93 -7.54
N LEU A 275 11.70 7.96 -7.46
CA LEU A 275 13.00 7.91 -6.80
C LEU A 275 12.99 8.48 -5.38
N VAL A 276 12.11 9.44 -5.09
CA VAL A 276 12.00 10.02 -3.75
C VAL A 276 11.11 9.13 -2.89
N GLU A 277 11.74 8.46 -1.93
CA GLU A 277 11.05 7.73 -0.88
C GLU A 277 10.18 8.69 -0.06
N GLU A 278 8.92 8.29 0.15
CA GLU A 278 8.05 9.03 1.04
C GLU A 278 8.56 8.84 2.47
N LYS A 279 8.85 9.94 3.17
CA LYS A 279 9.27 9.89 4.56
C LYS A 279 8.42 10.84 5.37
N LYS A 280 7.77 10.31 6.40
CA LYS A 280 7.13 11.17 7.41
C LYS A 280 8.18 11.86 8.25
N ARG A 281 7.91 13.12 8.52
CA ARG A 281 8.68 13.87 9.49
C ARG A 281 8.52 13.23 10.87
N ASP A 282 9.65 13.06 11.55
CA ASP A 282 9.67 12.64 12.94
C ASP A 282 9.00 13.74 13.81
N PRO A 283 7.99 13.43 14.62
CA PRO A 283 7.31 14.42 15.46
C PRO A 283 8.25 15.13 16.44
N ASP A 284 9.37 14.52 16.80
CA ASP A 284 10.35 15.06 17.74
C ASP A 284 11.41 15.95 17.05
N GLU A 285 11.50 15.93 15.71
CA GLU A 285 12.44 16.76 14.95
C GLU A 285 11.95 18.22 14.78
N PRO A 286 12.83 19.23 14.93
CA PRO A 286 12.46 20.63 14.71
C PRO A 286 12.12 20.91 13.23
N PRO A 287 11.23 21.87 12.93
CA PRO A 287 10.79 22.12 11.55
C PRO A 287 11.91 22.70 10.69
N ALA A 288 12.08 22.15 9.48
CA ALA A 288 13.03 22.67 8.51
C ALA A 288 12.65 24.09 8.04
N ARG A 289 13.62 24.85 7.53
CA ARG A 289 13.43 26.25 7.05
C ARG A 289 13.97 26.42 5.63
N GLY A 290 13.41 27.37 4.88
CA GLY A 290 13.88 27.72 3.53
C GLY A 290 13.75 26.56 2.53
N ILE A 291 14.85 26.26 1.82
CA ILE A 291 14.91 25.20 0.79
C ILE A 291 14.75 23.81 1.41
N GLU A 292 15.25 23.60 2.63
CA GLU A 292 15.09 22.33 3.35
C GLU A 292 13.62 22.01 3.60
N LYS A 293 12.81 23.03 3.92
CA LYS A 293 11.35 22.87 4.06
C LYS A 293 10.68 22.45 2.75
N ALA A 294 11.16 22.96 1.61
CA ALA A 294 10.63 22.55 0.31
C ALA A 294 11.03 21.10 -0.02
N TRP A 295 12.28 20.70 0.29
CA TRP A 295 12.73 19.33 0.13
C TRP A 295 12.02 18.36 1.07
N GLU A 296 11.81 18.74 2.33
CA GLU A 296 11.03 18.00 3.30
C GLU A 296 9.59 17.81 2.81
N TRP A 297 8.96 18.86 2.26
CA TRP A 297 7.63 18.73 1.65
C TRP A 297 7.60 17.78 0.44
N ILE A 298 8.66 17.77 -0.39
CA ILE A 298 8.79 16.82 -1.50
C ILE A 298 8.92 15.39 -0.97
N ARG A 299 9.73 15.16 0.08
CA ARG A 299 9.87 13.85 0.73
C ARG A 299 8.61 13.41 1.45
N GLU A 300 7.88 14.32 2.07
CA GLU A 300 6.62 13.99 2.74
C GLU A 300 5.53 13.63 1.74
N LYS A 301 5.51 14.25 0.55
CA LYS A 301 4.38 14.18 -0.39
C LYS A 301 4.82 14.05 -1.86
N PRO A 302 5.68 13.08 -2.21
CA PRO A 302 6.24 12.97 -3.56
C PRO A 302 5.14 12.80 -4.62
N LEU A 303 4.07 12.07 -4.31
CA LEU A 303 2.95 11.87 -5.23
C LEU A 303 2.18 13.17 -5.54
N ARG A 304 2.07 14.10 -4.57
CA ARG A 304 1.41 15.39 -4.81
C ARG A 304 2.26 16.29 -5.68
N VAL A 305 3.58 16.27 -5.46
CA VAL A 305 4.55 16.95 -6.34
C VAL A 305 4.39 16.43 -7.77
N ALA A 306 4.31 15.11 -7.93
CA ALA A 306 4.08 14.47 -9.22
C ALA A 306 2.76 14.96 -9.86
N GLY A 307 1.67 14.93 -9.11
CA GLY A 307 0.36 15.39 -9.55
C GLY A 307 0.39 16.85 -10.04
N TYR A 308 1.02 17.76 -9.31
CA TYR A 308 1.17 19.15 -9.77
C TYR A 308 2.06 19.28 -11.00
N GLY A 309 3.13 18.50 -11.08
CA GLY A 309 4.00 18.43 -12.26
C GLY A 309 3.24 17.95 -13.50
N TYR A 310 2.39 16.93 -13.35
CA TYR A 310 1.53 16.43 -14.41
C TYR A 310 0.46 17.45 -14.82
N ILE A 311 -0.17 18.17 -13.89
CA ILE A 311 -1.10 19.27 -14.22
C ILE A 311 -0.40 20.32 -15.08
N ALA A 312 0.78 20.77 -14.67
CA ALA A 312 1.56 21.75 -15.45
C ALA A 312 1.89 21.20 -16.85
N SER A 313 2.27 19.93 -16.92
CA SER A 313 2.51 19.20 -18.16
C SER A 313 1.29 19.20 -19.09
N THR A 314 0.13 18.81 -18.57
CA THR A 314 -1.12 18.74 -19.33
C THR A 314 -1.61 20.12 -19.78
N LEU A 315 -1.35 21.18 -19.01
CA LEU A 315 -1.60 22.55 -19.45
C LEU A 315 -0.72 22.97 -20.63
N CYS A 316 0.55 22.54 -20.69
CA CYS A 316 1.38 22.72 -21.88
C CYS A 316 0.80 21.99 -23.09
N HIS A 317 0.30 20.75 -22.89
CA HIS A 317 -0.36 20.00 -23.95
C HIS A 317 -1.68 20.65 -24.43
N ALA A 318 -2.44 21.28 -23.52
CA ALA A 318 -3.62 22.05 -23.87
C ALA A 318 -3.25 23.26 -24.76
N GLY A 319 -2.17 23.97 -24.41
CA GLY A 319 -1.63 25.06 -25.21
C GLY A 319 -1.17 24.61 -26.59
N SER A 320 -0.42 23.50 -26.68
CA SER A 320 0.06 22.95 -27.95
C SER A 320 -1.11 22.47 -28.83
N THR A 321 -2.14 21.88 -28.23
CA THR A 321 -3.39 21.47 -28.90
C THR A 321 -4.15 22.67 -29.48
N TYR A 322 -4.24 23.79 -28.75
CA TYR A 322 -4.88 25.01 -29.25
C TYR A 322 -4.13 25.58 -30.48
N ILE A 323 -2.80 25.63 -30.42
CA ILE A 323 -1.97 26.05 -31.55
C ILE A 323 -2.18 25.11 -32.75
N ALA A 324 -2.18 23.80 -32.50
CA ALA A 324 -2.38 22.78 -33.53
C ALA A 324 -3.72 22.91 -34.26
N TYR A 325 -4.79 23.10 -33.50
CA TYR A 325 -6.13 23.32 -34.06
C TYR A 325 -6.18 24.55 -34.96
N ASN A 326 -5.65 25.69 -34.49
CA ASN A 326 -5.65 26.94 -35.26
C ASN A 326 -4.84 26.84 -36.55
N GLN A 327 -3.66 26.19 -36.50
CA GLN A 327 -2.86 25.94 -37.69
C GLN A 327 -3.55 24.99 -38.67
N ALA A 328 -4.08 23.88 -38.18
CA ALA A 328 -4.72 22.87 -39.02
C ALA A 328 -5.94 23.45 -39.74
N LYS A 329 -6.75 24.25 -39.03
CA LYS A 329 -7.87 25.00 -39.61
C LYS A 329 -7.42 25.99 -40.67
N ARG A 330 -6.33 26.73 -40.42
CA ARG A 330 -5.81 27.73 -41.35
C ARG A 330 -5.23 27.10 -42.63
N LEU A 331 -4.55 25.97 -42.49
CA LEU A 331 -3.89 25.27 -43.59
C LEU A 331 -4.80 24.29 -44.34
N GLY A 332 -6.01 24.03 -43.83
CA GLY A 332 -6.88 23.00 -44.37
C GLY A 332 -6.35 21.57 -44.14
N ASP A 333 -5.53 21.37 -43.09
CA ASP A 333 -4.97 20.06 -42.74
C ASP A 333 -6.04 19.19 -42.06
N THR A 334 -6.79 18.47 -42.89
CA THR A 334 -7.90 17.61 -42.45
C THR A 334 -7.43 16.45 -41.57
N LYS A 335 -6.21 15.95 -41.80
CA LYS A 335 -5.63 14.84 -41.02
C LYS A 335 -5.36 15.29 -39.59
N ARG A 336 -4.74 16.46 -39.43
CA ARG A 336 -4.48 17.06 -38.12
C ARG A 336 -5.75 17.55 -37.43
N LEU A 337 -6.72 18.08 -38.16
CA LEU A 337 -8.04 18.40 -37.59
C LEU A 337 -8.74 17.15 -37.04
N ALA A 338 -8.57 15.99 -37.67
CA ALA A 338 -9.15 14.74 -37.21
C ALA A 338 -8.50 14.17 -35.93
N SER A 339 -7.33 14.67 -35.51
CA SER A 339 -6.65 14.28 -34.26
C SER A 339 -7.05 15.16 -33.07
N VAL A 340 -7.47 16.41 -33.30
CA VAL A 340 -7.82 17.40 -32.26
C VAL A 340 -8.83 16.88 -31.21
N PRO A 341 -9.92 16.17 -31.57
CA PRO A 341 -10.85 15.65 -30.57
C PRO A 341 -10.19 14.69 -29.56
N TYR A 342 -9.22 13.89 -30.01
CA TYR A 342 -8.51 12.95 -29.14
C TYR A 342 -7.51 13.67 -28.23
N ARG A 343 -6.81 14.69 -28.75
CA ARG A 343 -5.99 15.58 -27.91
C ARG A 343 -6.83 16.25 -26.80
N ALA A 344 -8.03 16.71 -27.15
CA ALA A 344 -8.96 17.33 -26.18
C ALA A 344 -9.44 16.33 -25.12
N VAL A 345 -9.76 15.08 -25.50
CA VAL A 345 -10.11 14.01 -24.54
C VAL A 345 -8.93 13.70 -23.61
N PHE A 346 -7.71 13.60 -24.15
CA PHE A 346 -6.50 13.40 -23.34
C PHE A 346 -6.34 14.53 -22.31
N VAL A 347 -6.38 15.79 -22.73
CA VAL A 347 -6.27 16.95 -21.81
C VAL A 347 -7.35 16.90 -20.72
N GLY A 348 -8.61 16.71 -21.11
CA GLY A 348 -9.73 16.74 -20.17
C GLY A 348 -9.66 15.61 -19.15
N ALA A 349 -9.37 14.39 -19.61
CA ALA A 349 -9.28 13.22 -18.75
C ALA A 349 -8.07 13.30 -17.81
N ASN A 350 -6.90 13.70 -18.32
CA ASN A 350 -5.69 13.83 -17.53
C ASN A 350 -5.80 14.94 -16.47
N LEU A 351 -6.35 16.12 -16.79
CA LEU A 351 -6.54 17.15 -15.76
C LEU A 351 -7.39 16.66 -14.58
N ILE A 352 -8.44 15.87 -14.85
CA ILE A 352 -9.26 15.26 -13.80
C ILE A 352 -8.43 14.23 -13.02
N ALA A 353 -7.73 13.33 -13.73
CA ALA A 353 -6.92 12.29 -13.13
C ALA A 353 -5.80 12.85 -12.24
N GLU A 354 -5.08 13.86 -12.73
CA GLU A 354 -3.97 14.52 -12.05
C GLU A 354 -4.46 15.34 -10.86
N THR A 355 -5.64 15.97 -10.96
CA THR A 355 -6.26 16.64 -9.81
C THR A 355 -6.60 15.63 -8.71
N LEU A 356 -7.19 14.48 -9.08
CA LEU A 356 -7.48 13.39 -8.16
C LEU A 356 -6.19 12.82 -7.55
N LEU A 357 -5.11 12.70 -8.33
CA LEU A 357 -3.80 12.27 -7.87
C LEU A 357 -3.16 13.27 -6.89
N ALA A 358 -3.25 14.57 -7.19
CA ALA A 358 -2.68 15.65 -6.37
C ALA A 358 -3.37 15.79 -5.01
N ILE A 359 -4.66 15.47 -4.91
CA ILE A 359 -5.38 15.41 -3.62
C ILE A 359 -5.28 14.04 -2.94
N SER A 360 -4.84 13.01 -3.65
CA SER A 360 -4.61 11.69 -3.08
C SER A 360 -3.48 11.74 -2.06
N SER A 361 -3.58 10.92 -1.01
CA SER A 361 -2.40 10.48 -0.28
C SER A 361 -1.77 9.32 -1.05
N LYS A 362 -0.45 9.22 -1.00
CA LYS A 362 0.24 7.98 -1.34
C LYS A 362 -0.05 7.06 -0.16
N GLY A 363 -1.03 6.18 -0.33
CA GLY A 363 -1.53 5.31 0.75
C GLY A 363 -0.58 4.17 1.10
N HIS A 364 0.61 4.13 0.50
CA HIS A 364 1.47 2.96 0.43
C HIS A 364 2.95 3.38 0.26
N GLY A 365 3.83 2.92 1.16
CA GLY A 365 5.26 3.25 1.17
C GLY A 365 5.87 3.13 2.58
N ALA A 366 7.21 3.13 2.67
CA ALA A 366 7.91 3.20 3.96
C ALA A 366 7.45 4.45 4.72
N GLY A 367 7.02 4.30 5.98
CA GLY A 367 6.51 5.42 6.79
C GLY A 367 5.08 5.89 6.47
N VAL A 368 4.31 5.21 5.61
CA VAL A 368 2.86 5.44 5.56
C VAL A 368 2.24 4.96 6.88
N LEU A 369 1.23 5.68 7.38
CA LEU A 369 0.54 5.27 8.60
C LEU A 369 -0.10 3.92 8.28
N THR A 370 0.38 2.88 8.95
CA THR A 370 -0.30 1.60 9.00
C THR A 370 -1.76 1.88 9.33
N ASP A 371 -2.67 1.29 8.54
CA ASP A 371 -4.10 1.26 8.85
C ASP A 371 -4.21 0.86 10.34
N GLU A 372 -5.04 1.54 11.13
CA GLU A 372 -5.21 1.24 12.57
C GLU A 372 -5.43 -0.25 12.80
N SER A 373 -6.15 -0.88 11.89
CA SER A 373 -6.42 -2.30 11.91
C SER A 373 -5.18 -3.17 11.62
N VAL A 374 -4.16 -2.68 10.91
CA VAL A 374 -2.83 -3.33 10.80
C VAL A 374 -2.06 -3.15 12.10
N LYS A 375 -2.10 -1.97 12.71
CA LYS A 375 -1.45 -1.70 13.99
C LYS A 375 -1.93 -2.65 15.07
N ASP A 376 -3.24 -2.83 15.21
CA ASP A 376 -3.81 -3.74 16.20
C ASP A 376 -3.30 -5.16 16.05
N SER A 377 -3.17 -5.64 14.80
CA SER A 377 -2.63 -6.98 14.53
C SER A 377 -1.14 -7.09 14.80
N ILE A 378 -0.37 -6.02 14.58
CA ILE A 378 1.04 -5.99 14.98
C ILE A 378 1.17 -6.06 16.50
N TYR A 379 0.35 -5.31 17.22
CA TYR A 379 0.31 -5.40 18.68
C TYR A 379 -0.10 -6.79 19.15
N ALA A 380 -1.09 -7.42 18.50
CA ALA A 380 -1.51 -8.78 18.81
C ALA A 380 -0.40 -9.81 18.51
N LEU A 381 0.30 -9.70 17.39
CA LEU A 381 1.46 -10.55 17.04
C LEU A 381 2.59 -10.44 18.06
N ALA A 382 2.96 -9.21 18.40
CA ALA A 382 3.99 -8.92 19.40
C ALA A 382 3.58 -9.47 20.78
N ALA A 383 2.34 -9.22 21.19
CA ALA A 383 1.81 -9.71 22.45
C ALA A 383 1.73 -11.24 22.50
N GLU A 384 1.34 -11.91 21.41
CA GLU A 384 1.32 -13.37 21.34
C GLU A 384 2.73 -13.95 21.55
N MET A 385 3.73 -13.37 20.88
CA MET A 385 5.13 -13.73 21.07
C MET A 385 5.54 -13.56 22.54
N ILE A 386 5.23 -12.42 23.16
CA ILE A 386 5.57 -12.12 24.56
C ILE A 386 4.89 -13.09 25.52
N VAL A 387 3.60 -13.39 25.33
CA VAL A 387 2.85 -14.32 26.20
C VAL A 387 3.45 -15.72 26.16
N LYS A 388 4.03 -16.13 25.03
CA LYS A 388 4.73 -17.41 24.88
C LYS A 388 6.14 -17.42 25.51
N GLN A 389 6.68 -16.28 25.94
CA GLN A 389 7.94 -16.20 26.69
C GLN A 389 7.73 -16.50 28.19
N PRO A 390 8.79 -16.91 28.92
CA PRO A 390 8.74 -17.10 30.37
C PRO A 390 8.23 -15.83 31.08
N ALA A 391 7.35 -16.00 32.07
CA ALA A 391 6.70 -14.88 32.77
C ALA A 391 7.71 -13.85 33.33
N ALA A 392 8.86 -14.32 33.84
CA ALA A 392 9.92 -13.46 34.38
C ALA A 392 10.60 -12.56 33.34
N GLN A 393 10.46 -12.84 32.03
CA GLN A 393 11.08 -12.09 30.94
C GLN A 393 10.09 -11.17 30.20
N ARG A 394 8.78 -11.30 30.44
CA ARG A 394 7.74 -10.61 29.65
C ARG A 394 7.86 -9.09 29.71
N ASP A 395 8.09 -8.51 30.89
CA ASP A 395 8.26 -7.06 31.04
C ASP A 395 9.46 -6.52 30.26
N TRP A 396 10.57 -7.26 30.27
CA TRP A 396 11.77 -6.92 29.50
C TRP A 396 11.46 -6.97 27.99
N HIS A 397 10.78 -8.01 27.52
CA HIS A 397 10.38 -8.11 26.11
C HIS A 397 9.41 -6.99 25.70
N ILE A 398 8.46 -6.61 26.56
CA ILE A 398 7.54 -5.50 26.30
C ILE A 398 8.34 -4.21 26.01
N GLN A 399 9.33 -3.89 26.83
CA GLN A 399 10.13 -2.68 26.65
C GLN A 399 10.98 -2.72 25.37
N HIS A 400 11.60 -3.86 25.05
CA HIS A 400 12.45 -3.99 23.87
C HIS A 400 11.62 -3.95 22.58
N VAL A 401 10.49 -4.67 22.55
CA VAL A 401 9.57 -4.65 21.41
C VAL A 401 8.93 -3.28 21.25
N ALA A 402 8.61 -2.57 22.35
CA ALA A 402 8.14 -1.19 22.27
C ALA A 402 9.19 -0.27 21.63
N GLY A 403 10.48 -0.45 21.96
CA GLY A 403 11.59 0.29 21.38
C GLY A 403 11.77 0.07 19.87
N PHE A 404 11.44 -1.13 19.38
CA PHE A 404 11.39 -1.43 17.94
C PHE A 404 10.14 -0.82 17.29
N LEU A 405 8.96 -1.05 17.87
CA LEU A 405 7.68 -0.64 17.27
C LEU A 405 7.49 0.88 17.19
N GLN A 406 8.09 1.65 18.10
CA GLN A 406 8.02 3.12 18.06
C GLN A 406 8.78 3.75 16.87
N GLN A 407 9.60 2.99 16.15
CA GLN A 407 10.44 3.55 15.09
C GLN A 407 9.57 4.24 14.01
N PRO A 408 10.02 5.36 13.42
CA PRO A 408 9.24 6.11 12.44
C PRO A 408 8.84 5.32 11.19
N ASP A 409 9.60 4.28 10.85
CA ASP A 409 9.36 3.35 9.74
C ASP A 409 8.51 2.14 10.14
N VAL A 410 8.12 2.00 11.42
CA VAL A 410 7.32 0.89 11.95
C VAL A 410 5.90 1.33 12.31
N LEU A 411 5.66 1.96 13.46
CA LEU A 411 4.35 2.51 13.83
C LEU A 411 4.32 4.04 13.88
N ALA A 412 5.49 4.70 14.02
CA ALA A 412 5.60 6.15 14.24
C ALA A 412 4.75 6.65 15.44
N GLU A 413 4.68 5.86 16.51
CA GLU A 413 4.00 6.18 17.76
C GLU A 413 5.01 6.36 18.89
N SER A 414 4.67 7.15 19.91
CA SER A 414 5.58 7.36 21.05
C SER A 414 5.79 6.06 21.83
N PHE A 415 7.00 5.88 22.39
CA PHE A 415 7.34 4.74 23.24
C PHE A 415 6.25 4.38 24.26
N GLN A 416 5.76 5.40 24.98
CA GLN A 416 4.81 5.21 26.08
C GLN A 416 3.46 4.69 25.58
N THR A 417 3.03 5.13 24.39
CA THR A 417 1.80 4.64 23.75
C THR A 417 1.96 3.18 23.37
N VAL A 418 3.06 2.85 22.69
CA VAL A 418 3.37 1.50 22.23
C VAL A 418 3.50 0.53 23.41
N GLU A 419 4.23 0.92 24.46
CA GLU A 419 4.39 0.11 25.67
C GLU A 419 3.04 -0.15 26.35
N ALA A 420 2.20 0.88 26.52
CA ALA A 420 0.90 0.75 27.14
C ALA A 420 -0.02 -0.20 26.35
N GLN A 421 -0.02 -0.10 25.02
CA GLN A 421 -0.80 -1.00 24.15
C GLN A 421 -0.30 -2.44 24.23
N LEU A 422 1.02 -2.67 24.20
CA LEU A 422 1.60 -4.00 24.36
C LEU A 422 1.22 -4.63 25.71
N ARG A 423 1.32 -3.87 26.82
CA ARG A 423 0.90 -4.37 28.14
C ARG A 423 -0.57 -4.76 28.17
N ARG A 424 -1.43 -3.94 27.57
CA ARG A 424 -2.86 -4.24 27.45
C ARG A 424 -3.09 -5.52 26.65
N GLN A 425 -2.47 -5.66 25.47
CA GLN A 425 -2.67 -6.81 24.60
C GLN A 425 -2.09 -8.10 25.19
N VAL A 426 -0.94 -8.05 25.86
CA VAL A 426 -0.39 -9.19 26.62
C VAL A 426 -1.40 -9.66 27.66
N ALA A 427 -1.95 -8.75 28.47
CA ALA A 427 -2.94 -9.10 29.50
C ALA A 427 -4.24 -9.70 28.94
N LEU A 428 -4.65 -9.29 27.72
CA LEU A 428 -5.80 -9.88 27.01
C LEU A 428 -5.46 -11.28 26.48
N LEU A 429 -4.30 -11.44 25.83
CA LEU A 429 -3.89 -12.71 25.22
C LEU A 429 -3.52 -13.79 26.22
N GLU A 430 -3.09 -13.44 27.44
CA GLU A 430 -2.91 -14.41 28.54
C GLU A 430 -4.20 -15.18 28.87
N LYS A 431 -5.36 -14.58 28.59
CA LYS A 431 -6.69 -15.17 28.82
C LYS A 431 -7.32 -15.71 27.54
N ASN A 432 -6.67 -15.51 26.40
CA ASN A 432 -7.23 -15.87 25.10
C ASN A 432 -6.94 -17.35 24.77
N PRO A 433 -7.98 -18.19 24.58
CA PRO A 433 -7.80 -19.61 24.31
C PRO A 433 -7.05 -19.90 23.01
N TRP A 434 -7.10 -19.02 22.01
CA TRP A 434 -6.36 -19.17 20.75
C TRP A 434 -4.86 -19.03 20.96
N ALA A 435 -4.42 -18.00 21.69
CA ALA A 435 -3.00 -17.79 22.01
C ALA A 435 -2.44 -18.93 22.88
N MET A 436 -3.29 -19.53 23.71
CA MET A 436 -2.94 -20.61 24.63
C MET A 436 -3.12 -22.02 24.05
N ALA A 437 -3.53 -22.14 22.78
CA ALA A 437 -3.76 -23.43 22.15
C ALA A 437 -2.45 -24.24 21.98
N ASP A 438 -1.35 -23.54 21.69
CA ASP A 438 -0.03 -24.12 21.39
C ASP A 438 0.96 -24.14 22.56
N THR A 439 0.62 -23.55 23.70
CA THR A 439 1.45 -23.65 24.89
C THR A 439 1.35 -25.07 25.45
N ALA A 440 2.21 -25.96 24.95
CA ALA A 440 2.66 -27.10 25.73
C ALA A 440 3.13 -26.55 27.06
N PHE A 441 2.62 -27.09 28.16
CA PHE A 441 2.99 -26.64 29.50
C PHE A 441 4.47 -26.96 29.71
N THR A 442 5.36 -26.04 29.35
CA THR A 442 6.78 -26.17 29.68
C THR A 442 6.85 -25.98 31.20
N PRO A 443 7.18 -27.02 31.99
CA PRO A 443 7.30 -26.87 33.43
C PRO A 443 8.31 -25.75 33.71
N ALA A 444 8.02 -24.95 34.75
CA ALA A 444 8.85 -23.80 35.11
C ALA A 444 10.32 -24.22 35.18
N VAL A 445 11.11 -23.78 34.21
CA VAL A 445 12.56 -24.00 34.23
C VAL A 445 13.07 -23.27 35.46
N SER A 446 13.78 -23.99 36.33
CA SER A 446 14.36 -23.40 37.54
C SER A 446 15.13 -22.13 37.16
N PRO A 447 14.90 -21.01 37.88
CA PRO A 447 15.45 -19.72 37.49
C PRO A 447 16.94 -19.86 37.29
N GLN A 448 17.41 -19.60 36.05
CA GLN A 448 18.84 -19.52 35.82
C GLN A 448 19.40 -18.40 36.70
N PRO A 449 20.60 -18.60 37.29
CA PRO A 449 21.22 -17.61 38.15
C PRO A 449 21.26 -16.28 37.41
N ASN A 450 20.55 -15.33 38.01
CA ASN A 450 20.39 -13.95 37.62
C ASN A 450 21.63 -13.46 36.85
N ILE A 451 21.56 -13.44 35.52
CA ILE A 451 22.47 -12.59 34.75
C ILE A 451 22.15 -11.21 35.30
N GLN A 452 23.05 -10.66 36.12
CA GLN A 452 22.92 -9.30 36.61
C GLN A 452 22.78 -8.44 35.36
N VAL A 453 21.53 -8.08 35.04
CA VAL A 453 21.21 -7.02 34.11
C VAL A 453 21.78 -5.80 34.80
N GLY A 454 23.05 -5.51 34.54
CA GLY A 454 23.73 -4.34 35.06
C GLY A 454 22.81 -3.17 34.78
N ALA A 455 22.44 -2.45 35.84
CA ALA A 455 21.42 -1.42 35.82
C ALA A 455 21.62 -0.54 34.58
N LEU A 456 20.78 -0.77 33.56
CA LEU A 456 20.63 0.11 32.41
C LEU A 456 19.84 1.35 32.90
N THR A 457 20.44 2.10 33.82
CA THR A 457 20.02 3.46 34.18
C THR A 457 20.62 4.47 33.21
N SER A 458 21.44 4.03 32.26
CA SER A 458 21.69 4.80 31.06
C SER A 458 20.40 4.76 30.23
N PRO A 459 19.76 5.90 29.90
CA PRO A 459 18.74 5.90 28.88
C PRO A 459 19.29 5.13 27.68
N LEU A 460 18.49 4.22 27.11
CA LEU A 460 18.80 3.55 25.85
C LEU A 460 19.45 4.61 24.95
N PRO A 461 20.69 4.41 24.47
CA PRO A 461 21.32 5.38 23.59
C PRO A 461 20.31 5.68 22.49
N ALA A 462 19.97 6.97 22.31
CA ALA A 462 19.06 7.39 21.26
C ALA A 462 19.41 6.60 20.00
N PRO A 463 18.43 5.97 19.32
CA PRO A 463 18.69 5.06 18.22
C PRO A 463 19.70 5.73 17.29
N ARG A 464 20.92 5.19 17.22
CA ARG A 464 21.93 5.75 16.34
C ARG A 464 21.34 5.67 14.94
N ALA A 465 21.27 6.81 14.25
CA ALA A 465 20.98 6.89 12.83
C ALA A 465 22.06 6.10 12.07
N GLN A 466 21.91 4.78 12.01
CA GLN A 466 22.71 3.85 11.23
C GLN A 466 21.84 3.29 10.09
N TYR A 467 21.10 4.17 9.42
CA TYR A 467 20.51 3.92 8.12
C TYR A 467 20.55 5.24 7.36
N SER A 468 21.66 5.48 6.68
CA SER A 468 21.87 6.57 5.72
C SER A 468 22.65 6.03 4.55
#